data_AF-A0A087N9C1-F1
#
_entry.id   AF-A0A087N9C1-F1
#
_cell.length_a   1.000
_cell.length_b   1.000
_cell.length_c   1.000
_cell.angle_alpha   90.00
_cell.angle_beta   90.00
_cell.angle_gamma   90.00
#
_symmetry.space_group_name_H-M   'P 1'
#
loop_
_entity.id
_entity.type
_entity.pdbx_description
1 polymer ?
#
loop_
_entity_poly.entity_id
_entity_poly.type
_entity_poly.pdbx_seq_one_letter_code
_entity_poly.pdbx_strand_id
1 'polypeptide(L)'
;MTLPEVLVWQGLRARPNGLKFRRQHPSGPYILDFYCSDARLAIEIDGEGHADRSQIERDVERDRWFAEANIHTLRIAARDVLADLDAVTREIVTEATARLPLHHPAAPDGPPPPDELGEEF
;
A
#
# COMPACT_ATOMS: atom_id res chain seq x y z
N MET A 1 4.28 5.61 -17.22
CA MET A 1 4.59 6.26 -15.94
C MET A 1 5.02 7.68 -16.23
N THR A 2 4.44 8.64 -15.53
CA THR A 2 4.84 10.05 -15.60
C THR A 2 6.18 10.29 -14.89
N LEU A 3 6.79 11.46 -15.09
CA LEU A 3 8.05 11.82 -14.41
C LEU A 3 7.93 11.75 -12.87
N PRO A 4 6.88 12.34 -12.23
CA PRO A 4 6.65 12.19 -10.80
C PRO A 4 6.59 10.72 -10.34
N GLU A 5 5.86 9.86 -11.02
CA GLU A 5 5.80 8.43 -10.68
C GLU A 5 7.18 7.76 -10.77
N VAL A 6 7.98 8.08 -11.79
CA VAL A 6 9.33 7.51 -11.94
C VAL A 6 10.22 7.91 -10.75
N LEU A 7 10.13 9.17 -10.30
CA LEU A 7 10.89 9.66 -9.15
C LEU A 7 10.48 8.93 -7.86
N VAL A 8 9.18 8.84 -7.59
CA VAL A 8 8.66 8.08 -6.43
C VAL A 8 9.11 6.63 -6.48
N TRP A 9 9.04 5.99 -7.65
CA TRP A 9 9.48 4.60 -7.81
C TRP A 9 10.96 4.39 -7.49
N GLN A 10 11.83 5.34 -7.84
CA GLN A 10 13.26 5.23 -7.53
C GLN A 10 13.53 5.19 -6.02
N GLY A 11 12.75 5.93 -5.22
CA GLY A 11 12.80 5.86 -3.76
C GLY A 11 12.20 4.57 -3.21
N LEU A 12 10.99 4.20 -3.64
CA LEU A 12 10.26 3.06 -3.10
C LEU A 12 10.90 1.70 -3.45
N ARG A 13 11.55 1.57 -4.62
CA ARG A 13 12.20 0.31 -5.02
C ARG A 13 13.38 -0.08 -4.13
N ALA A 14 13.95 0.88 -3.39
CA ALA A 14 15.03 0.63 -2.44
C ALA A 14 14.55 -0.07 -1.15
N ARG A 15 13.24 -0.34 -1.03
CA ARG A 15 12.60 -0.96 0.13
C ARG A 15 12.88 -0.19 1.43
N PRO A 16 12.48 1.09 1.50
CA PRO A 16 12.61 1.86 2.74
C PRO A 16 11.91 1.12 3.89
N ASN A 17 12.58 1.03 5.04
CA ASN A 17 12.12 0.27 6.21
C ASN A 17 11.76 -1.21 5.93
N GLY A 18 12.34 -1.81 4.87
CA GLY A 18 12.05 -3.19 4.47
C GLY A 18 10.70 -3.38 3.78
N LEU A 19 9.91 -2.32 3.59
CA LEU A 19 8.60 -2.36 2.97
C LEU A 19 8.70 -2.69 1.48
N LYS A 20 7.79 -3.55 1.02
CA LYS A 20 7.71 -3.95 -0.39
C LYS A 20 6.65 -3.15 -1.12
N PHE A 21 7.09 -2.34 -2.07
CA PHE A 21 6.22 -1.61 -2.99
C PHE A 21 6.22 -2.27 -4.38
N ARG A 22 5.04 -2.35 -4.98
CA ARG A 22 4.82 -2.72 -6.38
C ARG A 22 4.36 -1.48 -7.14
N ARG A 23 4.67 -1.42 -8.43
CA ARG A 23 4.18 -0.37 -9.34
C ARG A 23 3.15 -0.95 -10.31
N GLN A 24 2.20 -0.14 -10.79
CA GLN A 24 1.16 -0.54 -11.74
C GLN A 24 0.47 -1.84 -11.31
N HIS A 25 0.04 -1.90 -10.05
CA HIS A 25 -0.52 -3.11 -9.46
C HIS A 25 -1.99 -3.26 -9.90
N PRO A 26 -2.34 -4.33 -10.63
CA PRO A 26 -3.74 -4.61 -10.94
C PRO A 26 -4.46 -5.03 -9.67
N SER A 27 -5.57 -4.35 -9.36
CA SER A 27 -6.43 -4.59 -8.21
C SER A 27 -7.88 -4.56 -8.68
N GLY A 28 -8.43 -5.75 -8.95
CA GLY A 28 -9.77 -5.89 -9.55
C GLY A 28 -9.87 -5.15 -10.89
N PRO A 29 -10.86 -4.27 -11.09
CA PRO A 29 -11.02 -3.51 -12.32
C PRO A 29 -10.08 -2.28 -12.41
N TYR A 30 -9.30 -1.99 -11.37
CA TYR A 30 -8.44 -0.81 -11.29
C TYR A 30 -6.95 -1.16 -11.37
N ILE A 31 -6.14 -0.20 -11.81
CA ILE A 31 -4.68 -0.30 -11.79
C ILE A 31 -4.16 0.81 -10.88
N LEU A 32 -3.45 0.41 -9.82
CA LEU A 32 -2.84 1.31 -8.84
C LEU A 32 -1.44 1.72 -9.28
N ASP A 33 -1.08 3.00 -9.16
CA ASP A 33 0.27 3.47 -9.51
C ASP A 33 1.32 2.77 -8.65
N PHE A 34 1.11 2.74 -7.34
CA PHE A 34 1.88 1.93 -6.42
C PHE A 34 1.01 1.22 -5.39
N TYR A 35 1.51 0.09 -4.90
CA TYR A 35 0.86 -0.70 -3.87
C TYR A 35 1.85 -1.33 -2.90
N CYS A 36 1.61 -1.16 -1.61
CA CYS A 36 2.29 -1.89 -0.54
C CYS A 36 1.36 -2.97 0.00
N SER A 37 1.70 -4.25 -0.22
CA SER A 37 0.90 -5.37 0.26
C SER A 37 0.85 -5.47 1.78
N ASP A 38 1.97 -5.16 2.42
CA ASP A 38 2.15 -5.36 3.87
C ASP A 38 1.29 -4.36 4.66
N ALA A 39 1.12 -3.15 4.12
CA ALA A 39 0.30 -2.08 4.70
C ALA A 39 -1.10 -1.96 4.07
N ARG A 40 -1.43 -2.80 3.07
CA ARG A 40 -2.62 -2.67 2.19
C ARG A 40 -2.83 -1.22 1.71
N LEU A 41 -1.74 -0.58 1.30
CA LEU A 41 -1.70 0.83 0.95
C LEU A 41 -1.54 1.00 -0.57
N ALA A 42 -2.56 1.52 -1.23
CA ALA A 42 -2.51 2.09 -2.57
C ALA A 42 -1.97 3.52 -2.51
N ILE A 43 -1.08 3.87 -3.43
CA ILE A 43 -0.58 5.23 -3.61
C ILE A 43 -0.85 5.64 -5.05
N GLU A 44 -1.47 6.80 -5.23
CA GLU A 44 -1.79 7.37 -6.53
C GLU A 44 -1.11 8.73 -6.69
N ILE A 45 -0.52 8.97 -7.86
CA ILE A 45 0.13 10.25 -8.15
C ILE A 45 -0.79 11.09 -9.03
N ASP A 46 -1.46 12.05 -8.40
CA ASP A 46 -2.46 12.89 -9.07
C ASP A 46 -1.79 14.12 -9.70
N GLY A 47 -1.83 14.20 -11.03
CA GLY A 47 -1.42 15.40 -11.76
C GLY A 47 -2.65 16.25 -12.02
N GLU A 48 -2.80 17.36 -11.29
CA GLU A 48 -3.92 18.33 -11.34
C GLU A 48 -4.87 18.11 -12.52
N GLY A 49 -5.79 17.17 -12.36
CA GLY A 49 -6.75 16.77 -13.38
C GLY A 49 -8.07 17.49 -13.15
N HIS A 50 -8.55 18.21 -14.14
CA HIS A 50 -9.89 18.78 -14.14
C HIS A 50 -10.93 17.72 -13.78
N ALA A 51 -11.54 17.83 -12.59
CA ALA A 51 -12.60 16.94 -12.16
C ALA A 51 -13.89 17.26 -12.93
N ASP A 52 -14.07 16.63 -14.09
CA ASP A 52 -15.37 16.58 -14.75
C ASP A 52 -16.37 15.77 -13.90
N ARG A 53 -17.66 16.10 -13.98
CA ARG A 53 -18.73 15.44 -13.21
C ARG A 53 -18.76 13.91 -13.37
N SER A 54 -18.33 13.40 -14.53
CA SER A 54 -18.23 11.97 -14.82
C SER A 54 -17.05 11.27 -14.12
N GLN A 55 -16.02 12.03 -13.68
CA GLN A 55 -14.93 11.50 -12.86
C GLN A 55 -15.38 11.28 -11.41
N ILE A 56 -16.23 12.15 -10.88
CA ILE A 56 -16.71 12.08 -9.49
C ILE A 56 -17.49 10.78 -9.24
N GLU A 57 -18.37 10.38 -10.16
CA GLU A 57 -19.15 9.14 -10.03
C GLU A 57 -18.27 7.89 -10.09
N ARG A 58 -17.25 7.89 -10.98
CA ARG A 58 -16.26 6.81 -11.07
C ARG A 58 -15.37 6.74 -9.83
N ASP A 59 -15.05 7.89 -9.23
CA ASP A 59 -14.30 7.96 -7.98
C ASP A 59 -15.08 7.36 -6.80
N VAL A 60 -16.39 7.60 -6.71
CA VAL A 60 -17.21 7.02 -5.63
C VAL A 60 -17.26 5.50 -5.72
N GLU A 61 -17.40 4.92 -6.91
CA GLU A 61 -17.40 3.46 -7.09
C GLU A 61 -16.03 2.85 -6.78
N ARG A 62 -14.96 3.52 -7.23
CA ARG A 62 -13.58 3.13 -6.97
C ARG A 62 -13.26 3.14 -5.47
N ASP A 63 -13.62 4.22 -4.78
CA ASP A 63 -13.36 4.35 -3.33
C ASP A 63 -14.15 3.30 -2.53
N ARG A 64 -15.39 2.99 -2.93
CA ARG A 64 -16.18 1.90 -2.34
C ARG A 64 -15.50 0.55 -2.53
N TRP A 65 -15.02 0.26 -3.75
CA TRP A 65 -14.33 -0.99 -4.04
C TRP A 65 -13.05 -1.14 -3.20
N PHE A 66 -12.24 -0.09 -3.06
CA PHE A 66 -11.05 -0.13 -2.22
C PHE A 66 -11.39 -0.31 -0.73
N ALA A 67 -12.45 0.35 -0.24
CA ALA A 67 -12.92 0.16 1.13
C ALA A 67 -13.35 -1.29 1.40
N GLU A 68 -14.09 -1.91 0.48
CA GLU A 68 -14.49 -3.32 0.56
C GLU A 68 -13.28 -4.28 0.51
N ALA A 69 -12.27 -3.94 -0.29
CA ALA A 69 -11.01 -4.68 -0.36
C ALA A 69 -10.08 -4.45 0.86
N ASN A 70 -10.47 -3.58 1.80
CA ASN A 70 -9.65 -3.12 2.92
C ASN A 70 -8.28 -2.58 2.45
N ILE A 71 -8.32 -1.82 1.35
CA ILE A 71 -7.19 -1.11 0.75
C ILE A 71 -7.34 0.37 1.10
N HIS A 72 -6.31 0.94 1.70
CA HIS A 72 -6.24 2.38 1.93
C HIS A 72 -5.61 3.09 0.74
N THR A 73 -6.14 4.25 0.35
CA THR A 73 -5.61 5.03 -0.79
C THR A 73 -4.99 6.34 -0.31
N LEU A 74 -3.72 6.56 -0.62
CA LEU A 74 -2.98 7.80 -0.41
C LEU A 74 -2.77 8.50 -1.75
N ARG A 75 -3.40 9.67 -1.95
CA ARG A 75 -3.20 10.49 -3.16
C ARG A 75 -2.11 11.53 -2.90
N ILE A 76 -1.07 11.53 -3.72
CA ILE A 76 0.05 12.48 -3.67
C ILE A 76 -0.04 13.39 -4.90
N ALA A 77 0.01 14.70 -4.71
CA ALA A 77 0.01 15.62 -5.84
C ALA A 77 1.35 15.56 -6.58
N ALA A 78 1.30 15.51 -7.90
CA ALA A 78 2.49 15.51 -8.75
C ALA A 78 3.43 16.70 -8.48
N ARG A 79 2.86 17.88 -8.16
CA ARG A 79 3.64 19.07 -7.79
C ARG A 79 4.44 18.87 -6.51
N ASP A 80 3.94 18.12 -5.54
CA ASP A 80 4.60 17.87 -4.26
C ASP A 80 5.79 16.92 -4.46
N VAL A 81 5.64 15.91 -5.34
CA VAL A 81 6.74 15.04 -5.77
C VAL A 81 7.87 15.83 -6.42
N LEU A 82 7.52 16.77 -7.29
CA LEU A 82 8.50 17.60 -8.01
C LEU A 82 9.16 18.65 -7.09
N ALA A 83 8.46 19.09 -6.04
CA ALA A 83 8.96 20.05 -5.08
C ALA A 83 9.93 19.40 -4.07
N ASP A 84 9.54 18.28 -3.47
CA ASP A 84 10.34 17.58 -2.46
C ASP A 84 10.05 16.07 -2.45
N LEU A 85 10.81 15.33 -3.27
CA LEU A 85 10.71 13.88 -3.37
C LEU A 85 11.02 13.16 -2.05
N ASP A 86 11.97 13.70 -1.26
CA ASP A 86 12.37 13.11 0.02
C ASP A 86 11.24 13.24 1.04
N ALA A 87 10.56 14.39 1.10
CA ALA A 87 9.39 14.58 1.95
C ALA A 87 8.25 13.62 1.57
N VAL A 88 7.92 13.52 0.28
CA VAL A 88 6.89 12.59 -0.21
C VAL A 88 7.25 11.13 0.13
N THR A 89 8.50 10.74 -0.07
CA THR A 89 8.94 9.37 0.24
C THR A 89 8.82 9.07 1.74
N ARG A 90 9.20 10.02 2.60
CA ARG A 90 9.03 9.89 4.07
C ARG A 90 7.55 9.79 4.46
N GLU A 91 6.68 10.58 3.84
CA GLU A 91 5.25 10.55 4.07
C GLU A 91 4.67 9.16 3.72
N ILE A 92 4.95 8.65 2.52
CA ILE A 92 4.51 7.32 2.08
C ILE A 92 4.97 6.23 3.05
N VAL A 93 6.24 6.29 3.48
CA VAL A 93 6.82 5.30 4.41
C VAL A 93 6.19 5.40 5.79
N THR A 94 5.96 6.60 6.30
CA THR A 94 5.29 6.83 7.59
C THR A 94 3.89 6.24 7.55
N GLU A 95 3.15 6.53 6.49
CA GLU A 95 1.77 6.10 6.28
C GLU A 95 1.66 4.58 6.15
N ALA A 96 2.59 3.97 5.42
CA ALA A 96 2.69 2.52 5.30
C ALA A 96 3.08 1.86 6.62
N THR A 97 4.04 2.42 7.36
CA THR A 97 4.50 1.88 8.65
C THR A 97 3.39 1.92 9.70
N ALA A 98 2.63 3.01 9.77
CA ALA A 98 1.50 3.15 10.70
C ALA A 98 0.38 2.13 10.44
N ARG A 99 0.31 1.58 9.22
CA ARG A 99 -0.67 0.57 8.79
C ARG A 99 -0.19 -0.85 8.85
N LEU A 100 1.09 -1.08 9.12
CA LEU A 100 1.55 -2.43 9.36
C LEU A 100 0.71 -3.00 10.51
N PRO A 101 0.20 -4.22 10.38
CA PRO A 101 -0.42 -4.87 11.53
C PRO A 101 0.62 -4.80 12.64
N LEU A 102 0.29 -4.13 13.75
CA LEU A 102 1.06 -4.23 14.98
C LEU A 102 1.34 -5.72 15.11
N HIS A 103 2.62 -6.10 15.11
CA HIS A 103 2.98 -7.48 15.39
C HIS A 103 2.20 -7.85 16.65
N HIS A 104 1.14 -8.65 16.51
CA HIS A 104 0.85 -9.57 17.58
C HIS A 104 2.16 -10.35 17.66
N PRO A 105 2.94 -10.25 18.76
CA PRO A 105 3.80 -11.39 19.04
C PRO A 105 2.86 -12.59 18.96
N ALA A 106 3.24 -13.61 18.19
CA ALA A 106 2.53 -14.89 18.25
C ALA A 106 2.28 -15.14 19.73
N ALA A 107 1.00 -15.26 20.13
CA ALA A 107 0.70 -15.63 21.50
C ALA A 107 1.58 -16.87 21.80
N PRO A 108 2.31 -16.91 22.92
CA PRO A 108 3.11 -18.08 23.27
C PRO A 108 2.26 -19.35 23.46
N ASP A 109 0.93 -19.25 23.36
CA ASP A 109 -0.04 -20.34 23.47
C ASP A 109 -0.37 -20.97 22.11
N GLY A 110 0.67 -21.34 21.35
CA GLY A 110 0.49 -22.43 20.38
C GLY A 110 0.09 -23.68 21.17
N PRO A 111 -0.93 -24.45 20.76
CA PRO A 111 -1.26 -25.70 21.44
C PRO A 111 -0.01 -26.59 21.49
N PRO A 112 0.28 -27.23 22.62
CA PRO A 112 1.46 -28.07 22.75
C PRO A 112 1.46 -29.14 21.64
N PRO A 113 2.65 -29.52 21.13
CA PRO A 113 2.74 -30.64 20.19
C PRO A 113 2.09 -31.88 20.84
N PRO A 114 1.35 -32.71 20.08
CA PRO A 114 0.87 -33.96 20.61
C PRO A 114 2.09 -34.78 21.06
N ASP A 115 2.06 -35.22 22.31
CA ASP A 115 3.04 -36.11 22.90
C ASP A 115 3.06 -37.40 22.05
N GLU A 116 4.13 -37.61 21.28
CA GLU A 116 4.46 -38.92 20.73
C GLU A 116 4.88 -39.83 21.88
N LEU A 117 3.89 -40.39 22.58
CA LEU A 117 4.07 -41.64 23.31
C LEU A 117 3.71 -42.76 22.35
N GLY A 118 4.69 -43.17 21.55
CA GLY A 118 4.77 -44.58 21.23
C GLY A 118 5.11 -45.31 22.51
N GLU A 119 4.33 -46.32 22.88
CA GLU A 119 4.84 -47.62 23.32
C GLU A 119 3.81 -48.69 22.96
N GLU A 120 4.33 -49.72 22.32
CA GLU A 120 3.72 -51.00 21.99
C GLU A 120 3.02 -51.62 23.20
N PHE A 121 1.85 -52.25 22.99
CA PHE A 121 1.45 -53.58 23.48
C PHE A 121 0.17 -54.04 22.76
#